data_AF-A0A836GQM5-F1
#
_entry.id   AF-A0A836GQM5-F1
#
_cell.length_a   1.000
_cell.length_b   1.000
_cell.length_c   1.000
_cell.angle_alpha   90.00
_cell.angle_beta   90.00
_cell.angle_gamma   90.00
#
_symmetry.space_group_name_H-M   'P 1'
#
loop_
_entity.id
_entity.type
_entity.pdbx_description
1 polymer ?
#
loop_
_entity_poly.entity_id
_entity_poly.type
_entity_poly.pdbx_seq_one_letter_code
_entity_poly.pdbx_strand_id
1 'polypeptide(L)'
;MCGIFCSIYQPQQDSESSKQWSICKDAITARGPDYFMEKYLTLSHDWHGHFAASVLWMQGSRIMTQPSLDDNDNLLLWNGDLFSGCLAKDDVCDTNIVLTELQSTTDIMSVLRKIEGPYCLVYYKKSSNTLYFGRDIIGRHSLLLKVDNKSNSLTLTSVANKNIRGIVEVPAIGIFVMNLNMSQINLACYPWTEPDLKFTDVIEVLETNLNVDIDIKETILNTCSSALTNLHLHPDPKDVEYLENVPCSKDFNEVLQYLLKNQEVNERVECLMELLHQSVKIRIKKKPNYCKECIKLILNDKNVTCAHSKIGVLFSGGLDSAILAAIAHKYVPEDESIDLINVAFERLGSKNQSMSHTNNEKGNVTQKYDVPDRKTGRQTYSELLRIYPNRKWNFIECNITQMELQLYRASRICDLLHPLCTILDESLGCAMWFASRAKGVLYPVNEIYESPCRILLLGIGADELFGGYMRHRTILKHKGWDALIQELNVELTRISERNLGRDDRIVSDHGKQSRLPYLDENLVKYVQHIKPWDRCYPTEKMPSGLGDKLLLRLLACKIGFQCTANFPKRAFQFGSRIANGKENGNDVSNRL
;
A
#
# COMPACT_ATOMS: atom_id res chain seq x y z
N MET A 1 -5.08 2.46 -12.78
CA MET A 1 -4.87 1.16 -12.10
C MET A 1 -5.20 0.01 -13.04
N CYS A 2 -4.30 -0.97 -13.14
CA CYS A 2 -4.38 -2.07 -14.10
C CYS A 2 -3.80 -3.36 -13.51
N GLY A 3 -4.36 -4.53 -13.83
CA GLY A 3 -3.61 -5.78 -13.78
C GLY A 3 -2.77 -5.90 -15.04
N ILE A 4 -1.46 -6.08 -14.91
CA ILE A 4 -0.51 -6.17 -16.03
C ILE A 4 -0.07 -7.61 -16.20
N PHE A 5 -0.03 -8.10 -17.43
CA PHE A 5 0.73 -9.27 -17.84
C PHE A 5 1.50 -8.96 -19.13
N CYS A 6 2.77 -9.31 -19.16
CA CYS A 6 3.65 -9.15 -20.30
C CYS A 6 4.59 -10.35 -20.37
N SER A 7 4.62 -11.05 -21.49
CA SER A 7 5.55 -12.15 -21.73
C SER A 7 6.30 -11.90 -23.02
N ILE A 8 7.63 -11.90 -22.93
CA ILE A 8 8.55 -11.73 -24.04
C ILE A 8 9.24 -13.08 -24.26
N TYR A 9 9.13 -13.61 -25.47
CA TYR A 9 9.56 -14.97 -25.76
C TYR A 9 9.97 -15.13 -27.22
N GLN A 10 10.76 -16.16 -27.50
CA GLN A 10 11.10 -16.55 -28.86
C GLN A 10 9.95 -17.38 -29.48
N PRO A 11 9.71 -17.30 -30.81
CA PRO A 11 8.57 -17.94 -31.46
C PRO A 11 8.36 -19.44 -31.15
N GLN A 12 9.43 -20.17 -30.83
CA GLN A 12 9.38 -21.59 -30.49
C GLN A 12 8.76 -21.88 -29.10
N GLN A 13 8.54 -20.86 -28.27
CA GLN A 13 8.16 -20.98 -26.84
C GLN A 13 6.77 -20.44 -26.51
N ASP A 14 5.92 -20.25 -27.52
CA ASP A 14 4.56 -19.70 -27.40
C ASP A 14 3.65 -20.48 -26.42
N SER A 15 3.89 -21.78 -26.26
CA SER A 15 3.11 -22.65 -25.39
C SER A 15 3.31 -22.37 -23.89
N GLU A 16 4.52 -22.00 -23.47
CA GLU A 16 4.83 -21.72 -22.06
C GLU A 16 4.26 -20.34 -21.64
N SER A 17 4.34 -19.35 -22.54
CA SER A 17 3.69 -18.05 -22.34
C SER A 17 2.18 -18.20 -22.13
N SER A 18 1.53 -18.93 -23.03
CA SER A 18 0.09 -19.24 -22.96
C SER A 18 -0.29 -19.97 -21.66
N LYS A 19 0.56 -20.89 -21.20
CA LYS A 19 0.35 -21.61 -19.94
C LYS A 19 0.43 -20.68 -18.74
N GLN A 20 1.48 -19.85 -18.64
CA GLN A 20 1.62 -18.87 -17.55
C GLN A 20 0.46 -17.88 -17.54
N TRP A 21 0.05 -17.41 -18.72
CA TRP A 21 -1.12 -16.55 -18.86
C TRP A 21 -2.40 -17.21 -18.34
N SER A 22 -2.70 -18.45 -18.75
CA SER A 22 -3.91 -19.17 -18.33
C SER A 22 -4.03 -19.28 -16.81
N ILE A 23 -2.89 -19.39 -16.12
CA ILE A 23 -2.79 -19.50 -14.67
C ILE A 23 -3.03 -18.14 -13.98
N CYS A 24 -2.56 -17.03 -14.57
CA CYS A 24 -2.67 -15.68 -13.98
C CYS A 24 -3.95 -14.94 -14.37
N LYS A 25 -4.61 -15.31 -15.47
CA LYS A 25 -5.70 -14.54 -16.10
C LYS A 25 -6.82 -14.15 -15.14
N ASP A 26 -7.26 -15.07 -14.29
CA ASP A 26 -8.35 -14.80 -13.34
C ASP A 26 -7.94 -13.78 -12.27
N ALA A 27 -6.76 -13.94 -11.67
CA ALA A 27 -6.23 -13.01 -10.67
C ALA A 27 -5.93 -11.63 -11.29
N ILE A 28 -5.44 -11.58 -12.53
CA ILE A 28 -5.26 -10.33 -13.27
C ILE A 28 -6.60 -9.66 -13.52
N THR A 29 -7.60 -10.39 -14.03
CA THR A 29 -8.92 -9.83 -14.35
C THR A 29 -9.62 -9.26 -13.12
N ALA A 30 -9.47 -9.92 -11.96
CA ALA A 30 -10.04 -9.46 -10.70
C ALA A 30 -9.52 -8.07 -10.26
N ARG A 31 -8.28 -7.71 -10.63
CA ARG A 31 -7.68 -6.39 -10.36
C ARG A 31 -8.34 -5.26 -11.13
N GLY A 32 -8.79 -5.55 -12.35
CA GLY A 32 -9.31 -4.58 -13.30
C GLY A 32 -10.62 -5.03 -13.94
N PRO A 33 -11.73 -4.99 -13.18
CA PRO A 33 -13.01 -5.54 -13.63
C PRO A 33 -13.74 -4.68 -14.66
N ASP A 34 -13.27 -3.46 -14.98
CA ASP A 34 -14.01 -2.53 -15.83
C ASP A 34 -13.78 -2.79 -17.32
N TYR A 35 -12.59 -3.29 -17.70
CA TYR A 35 -12.27 -3.65 -19.08
C TYR A 35 -11.08 -4.61 -19.14
N PHE A 36 -11.01 -5.42 -20.20
CA PHE A 36 -9.93 -6.38 -20.40
C PHE A 36 -9.53 -6.48 -21.87
N MET A 37 -8.23 -6.54 -22.17
CA MET A 37 -7.70 -6.68 -23.52
C MET A 37 -6.35 -7.40 -23.54
N GLU A 38 -6.10 -8.11 -24.66
CA GLU A 38 -4.85 -8.80 -24.97
C GLU A 38 -4.32 -8.30 -26.34
N LYS A 39 -3.00 -8.25 -26.50
CA LYS A 39 -2.30 -7.97 -27.75
C LYS A 39 -1.11 -8.91 -27.91
N TYR A 40 -0.94 -9.41 -29.12
CA TYR A 40 0.21 -10.23 -29.52
C TYR A 40 0.96 -9.47 -30.61
N LEU A 41 2.25 -9.22 -30.40
CA LEU A 41 3.08 -8.43 -31.30
C LEU A 41 4.37 -9.18 -31.64
N THR A 42 4.79 -9.09 -32.90
CA THR A 42 6.17 -9.39 -33.30
C THR A 42 7.01 -8.15 -33.00
N LEU A 43 7.91 -8.24 -32.02
CA LEU A 43 8.69 -7.12 -31.52
C LEU A 43 10.00 -6.95 -32.31
N SER A 44 10.63 -8.07 -32.66
CA SER A 44 11.78 -8.11 -33.57
C SER A 44 11.80 -9.44 -34.31
N HIS A 45 12.84 -9.70 -35.09
CA HIS A 45 13.00 -11.00 -35.77
C HIS A 45 13.01 -12.18 -34.78
N ASP A 46 13.60 -11.98 -33.60
CA ASP A 46 13.82 -13.06 -32.62
C ASP A 46 12.78 -13.06 -31.49
N TRP A 47 12.01 -11.99 -31.33
CA TRP A 47 11.18 -11.76 -30.15
C TRP A 47 9.71 -11.49 -30.49
N HIS A 48 8.84 -12.24 -29.83
CA HIS A 48 7.40 -12.00 -29.77
C HIS A 48 7.01 -11.51 -28.37
N GLY A 49 5.91 -10.77 -28.30
CA GLY A 49 5.36 -10.24 -27.06
C GLY A 49 3.87 -10.53 -26.92
N HIS A 50 3.47 -11.10 -25.78
CA HIS A 50 2.09 -11.21 -25.34
C HIS A 50 1.84 -10.21 -24.21
N PHE A 51 0.98 -9.24 -24.47
CA PHE A 51 0.64 -8.16 -23.56
C PHE A 51 -0.84 -8.23 -23.21
N ALA A 52 -1.17 -8.30 -21.93
CA ALA A 52 -2.55 -8.28 -21.46
C ALA A 52 -2.72 -7.29 -20.31
N ALA A 53 -3.88 -6.65 -20.28
CA ALA A 53 -4.22 -5.69 -19.26
C ALA A 53 -5.70 -5.76 -18.87
N SER A 54 -5.95 -5.72 -17.56
CA SER A 54 -7.28 -5.55 -16.97
C SER A 54 -7.36 -4.17 -16.32
N VAL A 55 -8.32 -3.34 -16.71
CA VAL A 55 -8.40 -1.94 -16.28
C VAL A 55 -9.38 -1.78 -15.14
N LEU A 56 -8.94 -1.10 -14.07
CA LEU A 56 -9.80 -0.47 -13.08
C LEU A 56 -9.76 1.04 -13.31
N TRP A 57 -10.84 1.60 -13.85
CA TRP A 57 -10.92 2.99 -14.26
C TRP A 57 -10.83 3.91 -13.02
N MET A 58 -9.75 4.70 -12.94
CA MET A 58 -9.45 5.56 -11.78
C MET A 58 -9.20 7.02 -12.12
N GLN A 59 -8.79 7.36 -13.34
CA GLN A 59 -8.59 8.75 -13.77
C GLN A 59 -9.09 8.96 -15.20
N GLY A 60 -9.39 10.22 -15.52
CA GLY A 60 -9.98 10.62 -16.80
C GLY A 60 -11.52 10.54 -16.82
N SER A 61 -12.11 11.31 -17.74
CA SER A 61 -13.57 11.35 -17.96
C SER A 61 -14.14 10.11 -18.64
N ARG A 62 -13.28 9.29 -19.27
CA ARG A 62 -13.62 8.02 -19.90
C ARG A 62 -12.57 6.97 -19.58
N ILE A 63 -12.96 5.71 -19.67
CA ILE A 63 -12.03 4.59 -19.56
C ILE A 63 -11.02 4.60 -20.71
N MET A 64 -9.75 4.36 -20.39
CA MET A 64 -8.68 4.15 -21.36
C MET A 64 -8.31 2.67 -21.37
N THR A 65 -8.32 2.05 -22.55
CA THR A 65 -7.99 0.63 -22.72
C THR A 65 -6.49 0.42 -22.74
N GLN A 66 -6.02 -0.68 -22.16
CA GLN A 66 -4.63 -1.09 -22.15
C GLN A 66 -4.53 -2.56 -22.59
N PRO A 67 -3.46 -3.00 -23.30
CA PRO A 67 -2.22 -2.27 -23.60
C PRO A 67 -2.41 -1.10 -24.58
N SER A 68 -1.87 0.07 -24.25
CA SER A 68 -2.01 1.30 -25.05
C SER A 68 -0.87 1.40 -26.07
N LEU A 69 -1.20 1.75 -27.32
CA LEU A 69 -0.22 2.01 -28.39
C LEU A 69 -0.25 3.50 -28.75
N ASP A 70 0.91 4.07 -29.02
CA ASP A 70 1.03 5.40 -29.63
C ASP A 70 1.18 5.34 -31.16
N ASP A 71 1.29 6.50 -31.80
CA ASP A 71 1.43 6.61 -33.27
C ASP A 71 2.75 6.05 -33.82
N ASN A 72 3.74 5.81 -32.94
CA ASN A 72 5.03 5.22 -33.26
C ASN A 72 5.07 3.71 -32.97
N ASP A 73 3.91 3.10 -32.67
CA ASP A 73 3.75 1.72 -32.22
C ASP A 73 4.56 1.38 -30.94
N ASN A 74 4.89 2.38 -30.11
CA ASN A 74 5.37 2.10 -28.76
C ASN A 74 4.19 1.60 -27.92
N LEU A 75 4.45 0.65 -27.01
CA LEU A 75 3.42 0.03 -26.19
C LEU A 75 3.62 0.36 -24.73
N LEU A 76 2.56 0.79 -24.04
CA LEU A 76 2.54 1.02 -22.59
C LEU A 76 1.50 0.13 -21.90
N LEU A 77 1.97 -0.53 -20.84
CA LEU A 77 1.18 -1.09 -19.77
C LEU A 77 1.47 -0.27 -18.51
N TRP A 78 0.45 0.38 -17.98
CA TRP A 78 0.51 1.33 -16.88
C TRP A 78 -0.45 0.93 -15.76
N ASN A 79 0.11 0.61 -14.60
CA ASN A 79 -0.65 0.47 -13.37
C ASN A 79 -0.15 1.51 -12.37
N GLY A 80 -0.75 2.71 -12.42
CA GLY A 80 -0.44 3.77 -11.48
C GLY A 80 -1.54 4.83 -11.38
N ASP A 81 -1.16 5.92 -10.73
CA ASP A 81 -1.90 7.18 -10.62
C ASP A 81 -0.91 8.36 -10.67
N LEU A 82 -1.26 9.41 -11.43
CA LEU A 82 -0.60 10.72 -11.34
C LEU A 82 -1.34 11.61 -10.35
N PHE A 83 -0.83 11.72 -9.12
CA PHE A 83 -1.47 12.51 -8.06
C PHE A 83 -1.01 13.97 -8.07
N SER A 84 0.29 14.22 -8.21
CA SER A 84 0.88 15.57 -8.15
C SER A 84 1.97 15.75 -9.21
N GLY A 85 2.73 16.84 -9.11
CA GLY A 85 3.80 17.16 -10.04
C GLY A 85 3.32 17.73 -11.38
N CYS A 86 4.28 18.02 -12.26
CA CYS A 86 4.02 18.69 -13.54
C CYS A 86 3.19 17.86 -14.54
N LEU A 87 3.13 16.54 -14.35
CA LEU A 87 2.37 15.64 -15.21
C LEU A 87 0.93 15.44 -14.75
N ALA A 88 0.60 15.73 -13.48
CA ALA A 88 -0.75 15.55 -12.97
C ALA A 88 -1.70 16.60 -13.56
N LYS A 89 -2.70 16.14 -14.30
CA LYS A 89 -3.83 16.96 -14.79
C LYS A 89 -5.14 16.44 -14.21
N ASP A 90 -6.09 17.34 -13.98
CA ASP A 90 -7.44 16.98 -13.56
C ASP A 90 -8.27 16.55 -14.78
N ASP A 91 -9.19 15.61 -14.59
CA ASP A 91 -10.12 15.07 -15.60
C ASP A 91 -9.48 14.44 -16.86
N VAL A 92 -8.16 14.31 -16.90
CA VAL A 92 -7.40 13.65 -17.97
C VAL A 92 -6.95 12.27 -17.51
N CYS A 93 -6.94 11.29 -18.42
CA CYS A 93 -6.41 9.97 -18.16
C CYS A 93 -4.87 10.02 -18.02
N ASP A 94 -4.38 9.51 -16.91
CA ASP A 94 -2.96 9.43 -16.57
C ASP A 94 -2.17 8.55 -17.54
N THR A 95 -2.71 7.40 -17.96
CA THR A 95 -2.07 6.53 -18.98
C THR A 95 -1.75 7.31 -20.26
N ASN A 96 -2.68 8.15 -20.72
CA ASN A 96 -2.48 8.92 -21.95
C ASN A 96 -1.39 9.99 -21.79
N ILE A 97 -1.35 10.66 -20.63
CA ILE A 97 -0.30 11.66 -20.33
C ILE A 97 1.07 10.98 -20.35
N VAL A 98 1.22 9.87 -19.62
CA VAL A 98 2.49 9.15 -19.54
C VAL A 98 2.93 8.65 -20.92
N LEU A 99 2.02 8.04 -21.69
CA LEU A 99 2.34 7.56 -23.05
C LEU A 99 2.78 8.72 -23.97
N THR A 100 2.07 9.85 -23.94
CA THR A 100 2.41 11.02 -24.76
C THR A 100 3.79 11.59 -24.43
N GLU A 101 4.12 11.70 -23.14
CA GLU A 101 5.43 12.19 -22.69
C GLU A 101 6.56 11.22 -23.07
N LEU A 102 6.33 9.90 -22.92
CA LEU A 102 7.29 8.86 -23.32
C LEU A 102 7.51 8.80 -24.83
N GLN A 103 6.45 9.01 -25.62
CA GLN A 103 6.52 9.08 -27.08
C GLN A 103 7.38 10.26 -27.54
N SER A 104 7.26 11.41 -26.84
CA SER A 104 7.85 12.68 -27.25
C SER A 104 9.32 12.84 -26.85
N THR A 105 9.90 11.86 -26.14
CA THR A 105 11.28 11.94 -25.62
C THR A 105 12.20 10.83 -26.14
N THR A 106 13.48 11.14 -26.24
CA THR A 106 14.54 10.14 -26.36
C THR A 106 15.02 9.66 -25.00
N ASP A 107 15.05 10.54 -24.00
CA ASP A 107 15.43 10.27 -22.62
C ASP A 107 14.20 9.86 -21.80
N ILE A 108 13.97 8.55 -21.71
CA ILE A 108 12.87 7.95 -20.95
C ILE A 108 13.01 8.26 -19.45
N MET A 109 14.22 8.25 -18.91
CA MET A 109 14.47 8.43 -17.48
C MET A 109 14.08 9.86 -17.03
N SER A 110 14.27 10.86 -17.90
CA SER A 110 13.82 12.23 -17.61
C SER A 110 12.31 12.35 -17.40
N VAL A 111 11.50 11.51 -18.06
CA VAL A 111 10.04 11.48 -17.90
C VAL A 111 9.69 10.74 -16.62
N LEU A 112 10.29 9.57 -16.39
CA LEU A 112 10.03 8.77 -15.19
C LEU A 112 10.39 9.52 -13.90
N ARG A 113 11.44 10.34 -13.92
CA ARG A 113 11.82 11.25 -12.81
C ARG A 113 10.72 12.23 -12.42
N LYS A 114 9.86 12.65 -13.35
CA LYS A 114 8.82 13.67 -13.13
C LYS A 114 7.52 13.09 -12.57
N ILE A 115 7.39 11.77 -12.52
CA ILE A 115 6.16 11.11 -12.08
C ILE A 115 6.06 11.21 -10.55
N GLU A 116 4.99 11.84 -10.06
CA GLU A 116 4.63 11.87 -8.65
C GLU A 116 3.31 11.13 -8.42
N GLY A 117 3.41 10.00 -7.72
CA GLY A 117 2.34 9.05 -7.51
C GLY A 117 2.80 7.59 -7.64
N PRO A 118 1.99 6.63 -7.16
CA PRO A 118 2.32 5.22 -7.21
C PRO A 118 2.23 4.70 -8.64
N TYR A 119 3.18 3.87 -9.06
CA TYR A 119 3.10 3.19 -10.35
C TYR A 119 3.96 1.93 -10.43
N CYS A 120 3.56 1.03 -11.32
CA CYS A 120 4.46 0.14 -12.05
C CYS A 120 4.14 0.22 -13.54
N LEU A 121 5.15 -0.03 -14.38
CA LEU A 121 5.01 0.08 -15.83
C LEU A 121 5.78 -1.01 -16.57
N VAL A 122 5.30 -1.28 -17.78
CA VAL A 122 6.05 -1.94 -18.86
C VAL A 122 5.88 -1.10 -20.11
N TYR A 123 6.98 -0.60 -20.67
CA TYR A 123 6.99 0.27 -21.84
C TYR A 123 7.94 -0.30 -22.90
N TYR A 124 7.42 -0.66 -24.06
CA TYR A 124 8.21 -1.09 -25.22
C TYR A 124 8.37 0.08 -26.19
N LYS A 125 9.62 0.49 -26.41
CA LYS A 125 10.01 1.49 -27.40
C LYS A 125 10.45 0.81 -28.68
N LYS A 126 9.65 0.95 -29.74
CA LYS A 126 9.85 0.25 -31.02
C LYS A 126 11.10 0.70 -31.74
N SER A 127 11.37 2.01 -31.77
CA SER A 127 12.50 2.57 -32.53
C SER A 127 13.87 2.04 -32.10
N SER A 128 14.01 1.63 -30.83
CA SER A 128 15.26 1.10 -30.26
C SER A 128 15.18 -0.38 -29.90
N ASN A 129 14.03 -1.04 -30.14
CA ASN A 129 13.75 -2.40 -29.68
C ASN A 129 14.08 -2.58 -28.19
N THR A 130 13.57 -1.69 -27.34
CA THR A 130 13.93 -1.66 -25.92
C THR A 130 12.69 -1.76 -25.05
N LEU A 131 12.70 -2.68 -24.10
CA LEU A 131 11.65 -2.82 -23.09
C LEU A 131 12.13 -2.20 -21.77
N TYR A 132 11.38 -1.24 -21.25
CA TYR A 132 11.57 -0.62 -19.95
C TYR A 132 10.51 -1.15 -18.99
N PHE A 133 10.89 -1.52 -17.77
CA PHE A 133 9.94 -1.94 -16.76
C PHE A 133 10.44 -1.60 -15.36
N GLY A 134 9.51 -1.40 -14.43
CA GLY A 134 9.88 -1.05 -13.07
C GLY A 134 8.71 -0.50 -12.27
N ARG A 135 9.05 0.01 -11.09
CA ARG A 135 8.11 0.51 -10.09
C ARG A 135 8.57 1.90 -9.64
N ASP A 136 7.65 2.65 -9.06
CA ASP A 136 7.98 3.92 -8.40
C ASP A 136 9.03 3.74 -7.28
N ILE A 137 9.71 4.82 -6.88
CA ILE A 137 10.80 4.79 -5.89
C ILE A 137 10.41 4.20 -4.52
N ILE A 138 9.14 4.26 -4.14
CA ILE A 138 8.64 3.68 -2.89
C ILE A 138 8.19 2.22 -3.12
N GLY A 139 7.90 1.83 -4.36
CA GLY A 139 7.43 0.49 -4.72
C GLY A 139 5.99 0.22 -4.30
N ARG A 140 5.05 1.13 -4.60
CA ARG A 140 3.67 1.06 -4.08
C ARG A 140 2.78 0.07 -4.82
N HIS A 141 3.00 -0.15 -6.11
CA HIS A 141 2.29 -1.18 -6.89
C HIS A 141 3.18 -2.37 -7.18
N SER A 142 2.59 -3.58 -7.18
CA SER A 142 3.33 -4.82 -7.41
C SER A 142 3.64 -5.03 -8.90
N LEU A 143 4.83 -5.56 -9.16
CA LEU A 143 5.25 -6.09 -10.44
C LEU A 143 6.20 -7.24 -10.18
N LEU A 144 5.84 -8.42 -10.66
CA LEU A 144 6.61 -9.64 -10.51
C LEU A 144 7.37 -9.93 -11.81
N LEU A 145 8.56 -10.53 -11.69
CA LEU A 145 9.45 -10.87 -12.79
C LEU A 145 9.86 -12.33 -12.69
N LYS A 146 9.77 -13.04 -13.81
CA LYS A 146 10.36 -14.36 -14.01
C LYS A 146 11.22 -14.31 -15.27
N VAL A 147 12.43 -14.85 -15.16
CA VAL A 147 13.29 -15.14 -16.31
C VAL A 147 13.45 -16.65 -16.39
N ASP A 148 13.22 -17.23 -17.57
CA ASP A 148 13.52 -18.63 -17.85
C ASP A 148 14.61 -18.70 -18.92
N ASN A 149 15.84 -18.95 -18.47
CA ASN A 149 17.02 -19.04 -19.34
C ASN A 149 17.00 -20.27 -20.26
N LYS A 150 16.18 -21.30 -19.97
CA LYS A 150 16.07 -22.48 -20.85
C LYS A 150 15.18 -22.19 -22.04
N SER A 151 14.06 -21.53 -21.81
CA SER A 151 13.15 -21.07 -22.88
C SER A 151 13.53 -19.69 -23.42
N ASN A 152 14.54 -19.03 -22.85
CA ASN A 152 14.93 -17.66 -23.16
C ASN A 152 13.70 -16.73 -23.20
N SER A 153 12.92 -16.76 -22.11
CA SER A 153 11.69 -15.96 -21.97
C SER A 153 11.67 -15.13 -20.68
N LEU A 154 11.02 -13.97 -20.75
CA LEU A 154 10.84 -13.03 -19.65
C LEU A 154 9.35 -12.77 -19.44
N THR A 155 8.86 -12.95 -18.22
CA THR A 155 7.47 -12.70 -17.85
C THR A 155 7.40 -11.65 -16.75
N LEU A 156 6.59 -10.63 -16.97
CA LEU A 156 6.24 -9.57 -16.04
C LEU A 156 4.74 -9.67 -15.74
N THR A 157 4.36 -9.66 -14.47
CA THR A 157 2.93 -9.74 -14.09
C THR A 157 2.64 -9.03 -12.77
N SER A 158 1.49 -8.38 -12.62
CA SER A 158 1.10 -7.76 -11.33
C SER A 158 0.79 -8.78 -10.24
N VAL A 159 0.47 -10.03 -10.60
CA VAL A 159 0.15 -11.11 -9.67
C VAL A 159 0.45 -12.45 -10.32
N ALA A 160 0.89 -13.43 -9.53
CA ALA A 160 1.20 -14.77 -10.00
C ALA A 160 0.56 -15.83 -9.11
N ASN A 161 0.39 -17.02 -9.65
CA ASN A 161 -0.03 -18.18 -8.89
C ASN A 161 1.20 -18.89 -8.31
N LYS A 162 1.06 -19.56 -7.15
CA LYS A 162 2.16 -20.28 -6.52
C LYS A 162 2.78 -21.40 -7.37
N ASN A 163 2.05 -21.87 -8.38
CA ASN A 163 2.55 -22.85 -9.35
C ASN A 163 3.61 -22.26 -10.31
N ILE A 164 3.71 -20.94 -10.42
CA ILE A 164 4.75 -20.26 -11.22
C ILE A 164 6.01 -20.14 -10.35
N ARG A 165 6.89 -21.13 -10.48
CA ARG A 165 8.18 -21.17 -9.77
C ARG A 165 9.18 -20.17 -10.37
N GLY A 166 10.10 -19.69 -9.52
CA GLY A 166 11.20 -18.82 -9.93
C GLY A 166 10.79 -17.37 -10.24
N ILE A 167 9.56 -16.99 -9.89
CA ILE A 167 9.12 -15.60 -9.99
C ILE A 167 9.51 -14.83 -8.73
N VAL A 168 9.97 -13.61 -8.90
CA VAL A 168 10.38 -12.70 -7.82
C VAL A 168 9.65 -11.36 -7.96
N GLU A 169 9.60 -10.57 -6.91
CA GLU A 169 9.12 -9.18 -7.01
C GLU A 169 10.20 -8.33 -7.67
N VAL A 170 9.83 -7.48 -8.63
CA VAL A 170 10.73 -6.46 -9.19
C VAL A 170 11.08 -5.49 -8.06
N PRO A 171 12.36 -5.34 -7.67
CA PRO A 171 12.73 -4.47 -6.57
C PRO A 171 12.55 -2.99 -6.95
N ALA A 172 12.14 -2.18 -5.99
CA ALA A 172 11.93 -0.73 -6.18
C ALA A 172 13.24 0.07 -6.09
N ILE A 173 14.32 -0.45 -6.68
CA ILE A 173 15.67 0.16 -6.64
C ILE A 173 15.99 0.98 -7.90
N GLY A 174 15.21 0.81 -8.97
CA GLY A 174 15.45 1.48 -10.24
C GLY A 174 14.48 1.04 -11.33
N ILE A 175 14.80 1.44 -12.55
CA ILE A 175 14.10 1.03 -13.76
C ILE A 175 14.97 0.03 -14.52
N PHE A 176 14.40 -1.13 -14.82
CA PHE A 176 15.06 -2.19 -15.54
C PHE A 176 14.81 -2.09 -17.03
N VAL A 177 15.78 -2.53 -17.82
CA VAL A 177 15.76 -2.44 -19.28
C VAL A 177 16.23 -3.75 -19.90
N MET A 178 15.53 -4.19 -20.95
CA MET A 178 15.92 -5.31 -21.80
C MET A 178 16.07 -4.83 -23.25
N ASN A 179 17.22 -5.11 -23.86
CA ASN A 179 17.49 -4.82 -25.27
C ASN A 179 17.11 -6.03 -26.15
N LEU A 180 16.08 -5.87 -26.98
CA LEU A 180 15.53 -6.90 -27.86
C LEU A 180 16.26 -7.02 -29.20
N ASN A 181 17.36 -6.27 -29.39
CA ASN A 181 18.30 -6.51 -30.49
C ASN A 181 19.27 -7.67 -30.19
N MET A 182 19.37 -8.08 -28.92
CA MET A 182 20.16 -9.25 -28.52
C MET A 182 19.31 -10.51 -28.62
N SER A 183 19.93 -11.64 -28.98
CA SER A 183 19.24 -12.92 -29.12
C SER A 183 18.99 -13.63 -27.77
N GLN A 184 19.59 -13.15 -26.68
CA GLN A 184 19.45 -13.66 -25.32
C GLN A 184 18.95 -12.57 -24.38
N ILE A 185 18.29 -12.98 -23.30
CA ILE A 185 17.88 -12.05 -22.24
C ILE A 185 19.11 -11.35 -21.67
N ASN A 186 19.01 -10.03 -21.63
CA ASN A 186 19.99 -9.11 -21.07
C ASN A 186 19.21 -8.09 -20.25
N LEU A 187 19.75 -7.72 -19.09
CA LEU A 187 19.12 -6.77 -18.19
C LEU A 187 20.11 -5.66 -17.86
N ALA A 188 19.60 -4.44 -17.82
CA ALA A 188 20.28 -3.30 -17.24
C ALA A 188 19.38 -2.67 -16.18
N CYS A 189 19.96 -1.99 -15.19
CA CYS A 189 19.24 -1.26 -14.16
C CYS A 189 19.71 0.19 -14.11
N TYR A 190 18.78 1.12 -14.23
CA TYR A 190 18.99 2.55 -13.94
C TYR A 190 18.55 2.81 -12.50
N PRO A 191 19.48 2.96 -11.55
CA PRO A 191 19.13 3.08 -10.13
C PRO A 191 18.38 4.38 -9.87
N TRP A 192 17.43 4.38 -8.92
CA TRP A 192 16.76 5.60 -8.51
C TRP A 192 17.72 6.62 -7.89
N THR A 193 18.63 6.13 -7.05
CA THR A 193 19.63 6.92 -6.31
C THR A 193 20.99 6.23 -6.42
N GLU A 194 22.05 6.91 -5.96
CA GLU A 194 23.40 6.32 -5.88
C GLU A 194 23.37 4.95 -5.18
N PRO A 195 23.96 3.91 -5.79
CA PRO A 195 24.08 2.58 -5.19
C PRO A 195 24.75 2.60 -3.82
N ASP A 196 24.08 2.05 -2.82
CA ASP A 196 24.61 1.78 -1.50
C ASP A 196 24.80 0.26 -1.28
N LEU A 197 25.26 -0.14 -0.08
CA LEU A 197 25.44 -1.56 0.24
C LEU A 197 24.14 -2.37 0.06
N LYS A 198 22.99 -1.77 0.40
CA LYS A 198 21.71 -2.44 0.25
C LYS A 198 21.35 -2.63 -1.23
N PHE A 199 21.60 -1.64 -2.07
CA PHE A 199 21.43 -1.77 -3.52
C PHE A 199 22.21 -2.98 -4.05
N THR A 200 23.48 -3.09 -3.66
CA THR A 200 24.35 -4.22 -4.05
C THR A 200 23.76 -5.55 -3.57
N ASP A 201 23.36 -5.67 -2.30
CA ASP A 201 22.74 -6.89 -1.77
C ASP A 201 21.50 -7.31 -2.57
N VAL A 202 20.66 -6.33 -2.96
CA VAL A 202 19.42 -6.59 -3.72
C VAL A 202 19.74 -7.03 -5.15
N ILE A 203 20.72 -6.42 -5.81
CA ILE A 203 21.16 -6.81 -7.17
C ILE A 203 21.75 -8.22 -7.14
N GLU A 204 22.65 -8.54 -6.22
CA GLU A 204 23.27 -9.86 -6.12
C GLU A 204 22.23 -10.97 -5.94
N VAL A 205 21.24 -10.73 -5.06
CA VAL A 205 20.12 -11.67 -4.87
C VAL A 205 19.27 -11.79 -6.13
N LEU A 206 19.03 -10.68 -6.84
CA LEU A 206 18.24 -10.69 -8.08
C LEU A 206 18.97 -11.44 -9.21
N GLU A 207 20.25 -11.16 -9.44
CA GLU A 207 21.10 -11.84 -10.42
C GLU A 207 21.16 -13.34 -10.14
N THR A 208 21.33 -13.72 -8.86
CA THR A 208 21.32 -15.13 -8.45
C THR A 208 19.98 -15.81 -8.74
N ASN A 209 18.86 -15.13 -8.46
CA ASN A 209 17.52 -15.69 -8.68
C ASN A 209 17.15 -15.81 -10.16
N LEU A 210 17.56 -14.84 -10.98
CA LEU A 210 17.27 -14.81 -12.42
C LEU A 210 18.30 -15.58 -13.25
N ASN A 211 19.49 -15.81 -12.69
CA ASN A 211 20.67 -16.34 -13.37
C ASN A 211 21.00 -15.52 -14.63
N VAL A 212 21.02 -14.20 -14.47
CA VAL A 212 21.33 -13.18 -15.49
C VAL A 212 22.06 -12.03 -14.82
N ASP A 213 23.19 -11.61 -15.38
CA ASP A 213 23.94 -10.43 -14.92
C ASP A 213 23.18 -9.14 -15.28
N ILE A 214 23.19 -8.16 -14.37
CA ILE A 214 22.47 -6.91 -14.52
C ILE A 214 23.47 -5.75 -14.65
N ASP A 215 23.48 -5.14 -15.84
CA ASP A 215 24.34 -4.01 -16.16
C ASP A 215 23.84 -2.73 -15.46
N ILE A 216 24.60 -2.24 -14.47
CA ILE A 216 24.23 -1.06 -13.69
C ILE A 216 24.59 0.22 -14.45
N LYS A 217 23.58 1.07 -14.67
CA LYS A 217 23.65 2.34 -15.40
C LYS A 217 23.73 3.54 -14.47
N GLU A 218 23.77 4.73 -15.07
CA GLU A 218 23.69 5.99 -14.35
C GLU A 218 22.39 6.15 -13.54
N THR A 219 22.48 6.96 -12.49
CA THR A 219 21.39 7.18 -11.54
C THR A 219 20.32 8.11 -12.11
N ILE A 220 19.06 7.80 -11.81
CA ILE A 220 17.91 8.56 -12.28
C ILE A 220 17.75 9.86 -11.48
N LEU A 221 18.11 9.93 -10.20
CA LEU A 221 17.97 11.17 -9.42
C LEU A 221 19.33 11.79 -9.12
N ASN A 222 19.52 13.05 -9.55
CA ASN A 222 20.76 13.81 -9.31
C ASN A 222 20.91 14.33 -7.87
N THR A 223 20.02 13.95 -6.95
CA THR A 223 20.07 14.41 -5.56
C THR A 223 21.11 13.62 -4.79
N CYS A 224 22.18 14.31 -4.36
CA CYS A 224 22.87 13.95 -3.12
C CYS A 224 21.79 13.74 -2.05
N SER A 225 21.68 12.53 -1.53
CA SER A 225 20.76 12.14 -0.46
C SER A 225 21.14 12.88 0.83
N SER A 226 20.77 14.16 0.93
CA SER A 226 20.74 14.88 2.21
C SER A 226 19.46 14.53 2.99
N ALA A 227 18.96 13.30 2.87
CA ALA A 227 18.02 12.74 3.83
C ALA A 227 18.82 12.35 5.08
N LEU A 228 19.16 13.35 5.92
CA LEU A 228 19.86 13.17 7.21
C LEU A 228 20.80 11.94 7.22
N THR A 229 21.73 11.88 6.27
CA THR A 229 22.83 10.90 6.22
C THR A 229 23.90 11.19 7.27
N ASN A 230 23.59 12.09 8.21
CA ASN A 230 24.42 12.40 9.35
C ASN A 230 24.40 11.21 10.31
N LEU A 231 25.36 10.29 10.13
CA LEU A 231 25.87 9.52 11.26
C LEU A 231 26.20 10.50 12.41
N HIS A 232 25.81 10.16 13.64
CA HIS A 232 26.00 10.95 14.86
C HIS A 232 24.98 12.08 15.10
N LEU A 233 23.69 11.81 14.91
CA LEU A 233 22.63 12.74 15.34
C LEU A 233 22.17 12.38 16.76
N HIS A 234 22.73 13.09 17.73
CA HIS A 234 22.23 13.10 19.11
C HIS A 234 21.47 14.40 19.36
N PRO A 235 20.36 14.36 20.12
CA PRO A 235 19.70 15.58 20.53
C PRO A 235 20.61 16.35 21.50
N ASP A 236 20.84 17.62 21.23
CA ASP A 236 21.34 18.52 22.25
C ASP A 236 20.31 18.64 23.38
N PRO A 237 20.71 18.93 24.64
CA PRO A 237 19.75 19.08 25.74
C PRO A 237 18.61 20.07 25.43
N LYS A 238 18.89 21.13 24.64
CA LYS A 238 17.90 22.11 24.18
C LYS A 238 16.89 21.53 23.18
N ASP A 239 17.30 20.57 22.35
CA ASP A 239 16.44 19.96 21.32
C ASP A 239 15.28 19.18 21.95
N VAL A 240 15.48 18.63 23.14
CA VAL A 240 14.49 17.80 23.84
C VAL A 240 14.00 18.42 25.13
N GLU A 241 14.44 19.63 25.48
CA GLU A 241 14.07 20.33 26.72
C GLU A 241 12.55 20.43 26.89
N TYR A 242 11.83 20.74 25.81
CA TYR A 242 10.37 20.84 25.84
C TYR A 242 9.67 19.49 26.08
N LEU A 243 10.29 18.38 25.67
CA LEU A 243 9.83 17.00 25.91
C LEU A 243 10.18 16.54 27.33
N GLU A 244 11.37 16.91 27.80
CA GLU A 244 11.87 16.59 29.14
C GLU A 244 11.22 17.44 30.24
N ASN A 245 10.63 18.59 29.92
CA ASN A 245 9.90 19.43 30.86
C ASN A 245 8.39 19.17 30.90
N VAL A 246 7.92 18.12 30.21
CA VAL A 246 6.51 17.72 30.25
C VAL A 246 6.06 17.36 31.67
N PRO A 247 4.85 17.79 32.12
CA PRO A 247 4.30 17.41 33.41
C PRO A 247 4.17 15.90 33.57
N CYS A 248 4.47 15.38 34.77
CA CYS A 248 4.18 13.98 35.11
C CYS A 248 2.68 13.81 35.36
N SER A 249 1.87 13.78 34.31
CA SER A 249 0.43 13.53 34.37
C SER A 249 0.10 12.09 33.97
N LYS A 250 -0.93 11.52 34.61
CA LYS A 250 -1.52 10.24 34.19
C LYS A 250 -2.50 10.43 33.03
N ASP A 251 -2.94 11.67 32.77
CA ASP A 251 -3.76 11.99 31.61
C ASP A 251 -2.88 12.41 30.43
N PHE A 252 -2.79 11.54 29.43
CA PHE A 252 -2.02 11.80 28.22
C PHE A 252 -2.58 12.98 27.41
N ASN A 253 -3.87 13.30 27.53
CA ASN A 253 -4.45 14.46 26.85
C ASN A 253 -3.86 15.77 27.38
N GLU A 254 -3.67 15.89 28.69
CA GLU A 254 -3.06 17.07 29.29
C GLU A 254 -1.62 17.27 28.81
N VAL A 255 -0.87 16.17 28.67
CA VAL A 255 0.49 16.18 28.13
C VAL A 255 0.49 16.64 26.66
N LEU A 256 -0.37 16.06 25.83
CA LEU A 256 -0.46 16.45 24.42
C LEU A 256 -0.88 17.92 24.26
N GLN A 257 -1.84 18.38 25.05
CA GLN A 257 -2.26 19.79 25.07
C GLN A 257 -1.15 20.72 25.56
N TYR A 258 -0.35 20.30 26.56
CA TYR A 258 0.80 21.07 27.01
C TYR A 258 1.85 21.20 25.91
N LEU A 259 2.18 20.11 25.22
CA LEU A 259 3.13 20.12 24.10
C LEU A 259 2.64 20.99 22.93
N LEU A 260 1.34 20.98 22.64
CA LEU A 260 0.73 21.85 21.62
C LEU A 260 0.79 23.35 21.95
N LYS A 261 1.07 23.74 23.20
CA LYS A 261 1.31 25.17 23.54
C LYS A 261 2.69 25.65 23.11
N ASN A 262 3.64 24.74 22.87
CA ASN A 262 4.93 25.11 22.30
C ASN A 262 4.74 25.49 20.83
N GLN A 263 5.18 26.69 20.47
CA GLN A 263 4.98 27.26 19.13
C GLN A 263 5.59 26.38 18.03
N GLU A 264 6.84 25.94 18.21
CA GLU A 264 7.56 25.15 17.21
C GLU A 264 6.92 23.77 17.01
N VAL A 265 6.49 23.13 18.10
CA VAL A 265 5.74 21.86 18.04
C VAL A 265 4.43 22.07 17.28
N ASN A 266 3.69 23.13 17.59
CA ASN A 266 2.43 23.44 16.94
C ASN A 266 2.59 23.72 15.44
N GLU A 267 3.63 24.46 15.04
CA GLU A 267 3.96 24.72 13.64
C GLU A 267 4.27 23.43 12.86
N ARG A 268 5.02 22.49 13.47
CA ARG A 268 5.27 21.18 12.86
C ARG A 268 3.98 20.36 12.70
N VAL A 269 3.09 20.41 13.70
CA VAL A 269 1.78 19.74 13.64
C VAL A 269 0.91 20.36 12.54
N GLU A 270 0.88 21.68 12.39
CA GLU A 270 0.15 22.35 11.30
C GLU A 270 0.70 21.96 9.94
N CYS A 271 2.02 22.01 9.75
CA CYS A 271 2.64 21.61 8.50
C CYS A 271 2.33 20.14 8.14
N LEU A 272 2.41 19.24 9.13
CA LEU A 272 2.01 17.85 8.94
C LEU A 272 0.52 17.73 8.57
N MET A 273 -0.34 18.49 9.26
CA MET A 273 -1.78 18.51 9.00
C MET A 273 -2.04 18.94 7.56
N GLU A 274 -1.45 20.03 7.09
CA GLU A 274 -1.60 20.55 5.73
C GLU A 274 -1.17 19.53 4.68
N LEU A 275 0.01 18.94 4.83
CA LEU A 275 0.54 17.94 3.90
C LEU A 275 -0.36 16.70 3.84
N LEU A 276 -0.81 16.19 4.99
CA LEU A 276 -1.70 15.04 5.04
C LEU A 276 -3.09 15.37 4.47
N HIS A 277 -3.59 16.60 4.71
CA HIS A 277 -4.80 17.10 4.09
C HIS A 277 -4.69 17.16 2.55
N GLN A 278 -3.58 17.64 1.98
CA GLN A 278 -3.39 17.64 0.53
C GLN A 278 -3.29 16.22 -0.02
N SER A 279 -2.51 15.37 0.66
CA SER A 279 -2.33 13.97 0.29
C SER A 279 -3.67 13.21 0.21
N VAL A 280 -4.53 13.34 1.24
CA VAL A 280 -5.86 12.72 1.27
C VAL A 280 -6.81 13.37 0.26
N LYS A 281 -6.80 14.70 0.13
CA LYS A 281 -7.65 15.44 -0.81
C LYS A 281 -7.47 14.94 -2.24
N ILE A 282 -6.22 14.89 -2.72
CA ILE A 282 -5.92 14.48 -4.10
C ILE A 282 -6.34 13.02 -4.33
N ARG A 283 -6.06 12.15 -3.35
CA ARG A 283 -6.47 10.72 -3.35
C ARG A 283 -7.98 10.51 -3.21
N ILE A 284 -8.78 11.52 -2.90
CA ILE A 284 -10.25 11.44 -2.93
C ILE A 284 -10.81 12.09 -4.20
N LYS A 285 -10.18 13.17 -4.68
CA LYS A 285 -10.64 13.90 -5.86
C LYS A 285 -10.40 13.14 -7.16
N LYS A 286 -9.21 12.54 -7.34
CA LYS A 286 -8.82 11.85 -8.57
C LYS A 286 -9.43 10.45 -8.66
N LYS A 287 -10.73 10.37 -8.97
CA LYS A 287 -11.49 9.12 -9.12
C LYS A 287 -12.70 9.35 -10.04
N PRO A 288 -13.29 8.31 -10.63
CA PRO A 288 -14.62 8.40 -11.20
C PRO A 288 -15.66 8.60 -10.08
N ASN A 289 -16.73 9.32 -10.40
CA ASN A 289 -17.81 9.60 -9.43
C ASN A 289 -18.81 8.44 -9.27
N TYR A 290 -18.37 7.20 -9.47
CA TYR A 290 -19.20 6.00 -9.48
C TYR A 290 -18.64 4.92 -8.56
N CYS A 291 -19.54 4.27 -7.82
CA CYS A 291 -19.21 3.09 -7.03
C CYS A 291 -19.07 1.84 -7.92
N LYS A 292 -18.71 0.71 -7.32
CA LYS A 292 -18.47 -0.57 -7.99
C LYS A 292 -19.65 -1.06 -8.85
N GLU A 293 -20.88 -0.77 -8.45
CA GLU A 293 -22.07 -1.20 -9.19
C GLU A 293 -22.53 -0.15 -10.22
N CYS A 294 -22.50 1.13 -9.87
CA CYS A 294 -22.91 2.20 -10.79
C CYS A 294 -21.99 2.32 -12.00
N ILE A 295 -20.69 2.05 -11.85
CA ILE A 295 -19.74 2.15 -12.96
C ILE A 295 -20.08 1.16 -14.10
N LYS A 296 -20.58 -0.04 -13.78
CA LYS A 296 -21.03 -1.02 -14.76
C LYS A 296 -22.17 -0.49 -15.62
N LEU A 297 -23.02 0.38 -15.07
CA LEU A 297 -24.12 0.99 -15.80
C LEU A 297 -23.60 2.07 -16.76
N ILE A 298 -22.65 2.89 -16.31
CA ILE A 298 -21.98 3.91 -17.13
C ILE A 298 -21.22 3.29 -18.31
N LEU A 299 -20.51 2.19 -18.08
CA LEU A 299 -19.79 1.47 -19.14
C LEU A 299 -20.72 0.82 -20.18
N ASN A 300 -22.01 0.70 -19.88
CA ASN A 300 -23.06 0.24 -20.79
C ASN A 300 -23.94 1.40 -21.30
N ASP A 301 -23.37 2.61 -21.38
CA ASP A 301 -24.01 3.83 -21.90
C ASP A 301 -25.32 4.24 -21.19
N LYS A 302 -25.48 3.88 -19.91
CA LYS A 302 -26.61 4.35 -19.08
C LYS A 302 -26.22 5.56 -18.25
N ASN A 303 -27.13 6.51 -18.08
CA ASN A 303 -26.94 7.67 -17.20
C ASN A 303 -27.35 7.34 -15.76
N VAL A 304 -26.46 7.54 -14.79
CA VAL A 304 -26.70 7.26 -13.36
C VAL A 304 -26.07 8.34 -12.48
N THR A 305 -26.84 8.86 -11.53
CA THR A 305 -26.32 9.67 -10.42
C THR A 305 -26.02 8.77 -9.22
N CYS A 306 -24.76 8.65 -8.83
CA CYS A 306 -24.33 7.73 -7.78
C CYS A 306 -24.12 8.44 -6.43
N ALA A 307 -25.01 8.19 -5.46
CA ALA A 307 -24.89 8.63 -4.07
C ALA A 307 -24.27 7.57 -3.12
N HIS A 308 -23.86 6.42 -3.65
CA HIS A 308 -23.24 5.35 -2.86
C HIS A 308 -21.84 5.71 -2.38
N SER A 309 -21.38 5.00 -1.34
CA SER A 309 -20.01 5.10 -0.83
C SER A 309 -18.98 4.75 -1.90
N LYS A 310 -18.09 5.69 -2.20
CA LYS A 310 -16.97 5.49 -3.15
C LYS A 310 -15.64 5.30 -2.44
N ILE A 311 -15.54 5.83 -1.22
CA ILE A 311 -14.33 5.83 -0.38
C ILE A 311 -14.57 4.94 0.85
N GLY A 312 -13.68 3.96 1.01
CA GLY A 312 -13.53 3.22 2.26
C GLY A 312 -12.22 3.54 2.96
N VAL A 313 -12.16 3.27 4.26
CA VAL A 313 -10.94 3.30 5.07
C VAL A 313 -10.80 1.92 5.70
N LEU A 314 -9.64 1.28 5.55
CA LEU A 314 -9.35 0.10 6.38
C LEU A 314 -9.07 0.58 7.79
N PHE A 315 -10.00 0.27 8.69
CA PHE A 315 -10.20 0.98 9.94
C PHE A 315 -10.10 0.03 11.13
N SER A 316 -8.91 -0.03 11.72
CA SER A 316 -8.67 -0.74 12.98
C SER A 316 -9.14 0.05 14.21
N GLY A 317 -9.49 1.33 14.02
CA GLY A 317 -9.69 2.30 15.10
C GLY A 317 -8.40 2.79 15.73
N GLY A 318 -7.23 2.32 15.28
CA GLY A 318 -5.95 2.89 15.68
C GLY A 318 -5.73 4.29 15.12
N LEU A 319 -4.76 4.99 15.72
CA LEU A 319 -4.37 6.37 15.43
C LEU A 319 -4.34 6.69 13.92
N ASP A 320 -3.64 5.87 13.15
CA ASP A 320 -3.35 6.16 11.73
C ASP A 320 -4.63 6.19 10.89
N SER A 321 -5.47 5.15 11.03
CA SER A 321 -6.73 5.03 10.30
C SER A 321 -7.77 6.06 10.75
N ALA A 322 -7.72 6.48 12.01
CA ALA A 322 -8.61 7.50 12.56
C ALA A 322 -8.34 8.88 11.98
N ILE A 323 -7.06 9.26 11.89
CA ILE A 323 -6.64 10.52 11.25
C ILE A 323 -7.07 10.52 9.78
N LEU A 324 -6.84 9.42 9.05
CA LEU A 324 -7.27 9.34 7.65
C LEU A 324 -8.79 9.45 7.49
N ALA A 325 -9.57 8.80 8.35
CA ALA A 325 -11.03 8.93 8.34
C ALA A 325 -11.46 10.38 8.60
N ALA A 326 -10.92 11.02 9.65
CA ALA A 326 -11.24 12.40 9.99
C ALA A 326 -10.89 13.39 8.87
N ILE A 327 -9.75 13.21 8.20
CA ILE A 327 -9.37 14.08 7.06
C ILE A 327 -10.25 13.79 5.84
N ALA A 328 -10.59 12.52 5.59
CA ALA A 328 -11.45 12.14 4.46
C ALA A 328 -12.84 12.79 4.54
N HIS A 329 -13.39 12.97 5.74
CA HIS A 329 -14.64 13.70 5.98
C HIS A 329 -14.70 15.05 5.25
N LYS A 330 -13.59 15.80 5.22
CA LYS A 330 -13.52 17.15 4.63
C LYS A 330 -13.62 17.16 3.10
N TYR A 331 -13.31 16.04 2.45
CA TYR A 331 -13.16 15.99 0.99
C TYR A 331 -14.14 15.04 0.29
N VAL A 332 -14.81 14.16 1.03
CA VAL A 332 -15.95 13.39 0.52
C VAL A 332 -17.19 14.30 0.53
N PRO A 333 -18.00 14.35 -0.56
CA PRO A 333 -19.25 15.11 -0.59
C PRO A 333 -20.16 14.79 0.59
N GLU A 334 -20.87 15.78 1.15
CA GLU A 334 -21.66 15.62 2.39
C GLU A 334 -22.79 14.57 2.26
N ASP A 335 -23.33 14.41 1.06
CA ASP A 335 -24.38 13.45 0.71
C ASP A 335 -23.87 12.00 0.56
N GLU A 336 -22.56 11.81 0.45
CA GLU A 336 -21.93 10.49 0.36
C GLU A 336 -21.53 9.95 1.74
N SER A 337 -21.67 8.65 1.95
CA SER A 337 -21.13 8.00 3.15
C SER A 337 -19.64 7.68 3.02
N ILE A 338 -18.96 7.50 4.16
CA ILE A 338 -17.61 6.91 4.22
C ILE A 338 -17.69 5.54 4.90
N ASP A 339 -17.12 4.53 4.26
CA ASP A 339 -17.14 3.16 4.77
C ASP A 339 -15.89 2.89 5.63
N LEU A 340 -16.09 2.59 6.91
CA LEU A 340 -15.04 2.26 7.87
C LEU A 340 -15.02 0.75 8.08
N ILE A 341 -14.00 0.07 7.57
CA ILE A 341 -14.01 -1.39 7.46
C ILE A 341 -13.11 -2.04 8.50
N ASN A 342 -13.67 -2.87 9.38
CA ASN A 342 -12.97 -3.51 10.49
C ASN A 342 -13.12 -5.04 10.46
N VAL A 343 -12.00 -5.75 10.46
CA VAL A 343 -11.97 -7.22 10.38
C VAL A 343 -11.65 -7.87 11.73
N ALA A 344 -12.35 -8.96 12.04
CA ALA A 344 -12.12 -9.78 13.22
C ALA A 344 -12.21 -11.27 12.85
N PHE A 345 -11.30 -12.07 13.39
CA PHE A 345 -11.25 -13.52 13.16
C PHE A 345 -11.80 -14.29 14.36
N GLU A 346 -12.57 -15.34 14.07
CA GLU A 346 -13.20 -16.16 15.09
C GLU A 346 -12.16 -16.78 16.03
N ARG A 347 -12.36 -16.61 17.35
CA ARG A 347 -11.60 -17.37 18.34
C ARG A 347 -12.18 -18.77 18.48
N LEU A 348 -11.32 -19.77 18.39
CA LEU A 348 -11.61 -21.08 18.98
C LEU A 348 -11.80 -20.86 20.49
N GLY A 349 -13.00 -21.16 21.00
CA GLY A 349 -13.28 -21.09 22.43
C GLY A 349 -12.26 -21.92 23.20
N SER A 350 -11.69 -21.37 24.27
CA SER A 350 -10.99 -22.18 25.25
C SER A 350 -11.97 -23.27 25.71
N LYS A 351 -11.57 -24.55 25.65
CA LYS A 351 -12.38 -25.71 26.09
C LYS A 351 -12.81 -25.68 27.58
N ASN A 352 -12.64 -24.56 28.28
CA ASN A 352 -12.92 -24.35 29.70
C ASN A 352 -14.05 -23.33 29.96
N GLN A 353 -14.97 -23.10 29.02
CA GLN A 353 -16.25 -22.50 29.37
C GLN A 353 -17.20 -23.63 29.77
N SER A 354 -17.26 -23.87 31.09
CA SER A 354 -18.27 -24.69 31.73
C SER A 354 -19.66 -24.27 31.27
N MET A 355 -20.48 -25.26 30.94
CA MET A 355 -21.88 -25.14 30.60
C MET A 355 -22.62 -24.29 31.65
N SER A 356 -22.93 -23.04 31.30
CA SER A 356 -24.05 -22.33 31.88
C SER A 356 -25.11 -22.21 30.79
N HIS A 357 -26.09 -23.12 30.86
CA HIS A 357 -27.28 -23.08 30.03
C HIS A 357 -28.09 -21.82 30.36
N THR A 358 -27.84 -20.74 29.64
CA THR A 358 -28.85 -19.70 29.40
C THR A 358 -28.83 -19.34 27.93
N ASN A 359 -29.97 -19.53 27.27
CA ASN A 359 -30.19 -19.30 25.84
C ASN A 359 -30.02 -17.83 25.47
N ASN A 360 -28.79 -17.41 25.21
CA ASN A 360 -28.48 -16.10 24.62
C ASN A 360 -27.50 -16.28 23.45
N GLU A 361 -27.98 -16.87 22.35
CA GLU A 361 -27.20 -17.03 21.11
C GLU A 361 -26.63 -15.70 20.59
N LYS A 362 -27.36 -14.59 20.75
CA LYS A 362 -26.88 -13.23 20.41
C LYS A 362 -25.71 -12.76 21.30
N GLY A 363 -25.67 -13.14 22.57
CA GLY A 363 -24.58 -12.79 23.49
C GLY A 363 -23.28 -13.53 23.17
N ASN A 364 -23.37 -14.79 22.74
CA ASN A 364 -22.23 -15.63 22.40
C ASN A 364 -21.55 -15.22 21.08
N VAL A 365 -22.30 -14.83 20.05
CA VAL A 365 -21.72 -14.38 18.76
C VAL A 365 -20.94 -13.08 18.95
N THR A 366 -21.46 -12.14 19.74
CA THR A 366 -20.81 -10.84 19.97
C THR A 366 -19.46 -11.01 20.69
N GLN A 367 -19.34 -11.95 21.64
CA GLN A 367 -18.08 -12.23 22.34
C GLN A 367 -16.99 -12.87 21.45
N LYS A 368 -17.37 -13.64 20.43
CA LYS A 368 -16.43 -14.34 19.54
C LYS A 368 -15.54 -13.38 18.74
N TYR A 369 -16.11 -12.25 18.31
CA TYR A 369 -15.46 -11.25 17.45
C TYR A 369 -15.12 -9.95 18.18
N ASP A 370 -15.29 -9.92 19.51
CA ASP A 370 -14.89 -8.81 20.37
C ASP A 370 -13.36 -8.82 20.59
N VAL A 371 -12.64 -8.65 19.48
CA VAL A 371 -11.19 -8.59 19.38
C VAL A 371 -10.70 -7.16 19.68
N PRO A 372 -9.42 -6.97 20.03
CA PRO A 372 -8.88 -5.64 20.28
C PRO A 372 -9.23 -4.57 19.27
N ASP A 373 -8.99 -4.82 17.97
CA ASP A 373 -9.21 -3.82 16.93
C ASP A 373 -10.69 -3.52 16.73
N ARG A 374 -11.58 -4.47 17.06
CA ARG A 374 -13.02 -4.23 17.05
C ARG A 374 -13.43 -3.27 18.17
N LYS A 375 -12.83 -3.41 19.36
CA LYS A 375 -13.08 -2.53 20.52
C LYS A 375 -12.60 -1.11 20.26
N THR A 376 -11.34 -0.96 19.86
CA THR A 376 -10.79 0.36 19.49
C THR A 376 -11.55 0.94 18.31
N GLY A 377 -11.89 0.14 17.30
CA GLY A 377 -12.75 0.53 16.17
C GLY A 377 -14.06 1.19 16.61
N ARG A 378 -14.82 0.54 17.50
CA ARG A 378 -16.10 1.10 18.02
C ARG A 378 -15.90 2.37 18.85
N GLN A 379 -14.82 2.45 19.63
CA GLN A 379 -14.49 3.65 20.41
C GLN A 379 -14.16 4.84 19.49
N THR A 380 -13.28 4.64 18.52
CA THR A 380 -12.91 5.67 17.54
C THR A 380 -14.09 6.06 16.66
N TYR A 381 -14.94 5.10 16.27
CA TYR A 381 -16.20 5.38 15.56
C TYR A 381 -17.11 6.31 16.38
N SER A 382 -17.22 6.08 17.69
CA SER A 382 -18.00 6.93 18.58
C SER A 382 -17.41 8.34 18.69
N GLU A 383 -16.08 8.46 18.72
CA GLU A 383 -15.42 9.78 18.66
C GLU A 383 -15.65 10.48 17.32
N LEU A 384 -15.58 9.77 16.20
CA LEU A 384 -15.86 10.33 14.87
C LEU A 384 -17.30 10.87 14.76
N LEU A 385 -18.28 10.17 15.32
CA LEU A 385 -19.66 10.66 15.40
C LEU A 385 -19.79 11.93 16.24
N ARG A 386 -18.99 12.07 17.31
CA ARG A 386 -18.95 13.28 18.14
C ARG A 386 -18.29 14.45 17.41
N ILE A 387 -17.16 14.19 16.74
CA ILE A 387 -16.38 15.23 16.04
C ILE A 387 -17.13 15.69 14.77
N TYR A 388 -17.75 14.76 14.04
CA TYR A 388 -18.42 15.02 12.77
C TYR A 388 -19.86 14.44 12.76
N PRO A 389 -20.81 15.07 13.48
CA PRO A 389 -22.16 14.52 13.68
C PRO A 389 -23.00 14.43 12.41
N ASN A 390 -22.72 15.29 11.41
CA ASN A 390 -23.50 15.33 10.17
C ASN A 390 -23.01 14.30 9.12
N ARG A 391 -21.88 13.63 9.35
CA ARG A 391 -21.33 12.66 8.41
C ARG A 391 -21.98 11.30 8.60
N LYS A 392 -22.47 10.72 7.50
CA LYS A 392 -22.82 9.30 7.46
C LYS A 392 -21.56 8.44 7.42
N TRP A 393 -21.24 7.84 8.56
CA TRP A 393 -20.20 6.82 8.69
C TRP A 393 -20.82 5.43 8.67
N ASN A 394 -20.36 4.55 7.79
CA ASN A 394 -20.77 3.15 7.78
C ASN A 394 -19.67 2.32 8.44
N PHE A 395 -19.81 1.98 9.73
CA PHE A 395 -18.86 1.09 10.39
C PHE A 395 -19.20 -0.38 10.11
N ILE A 396 -18.36 -1.04 9.31
CA ILE A 396 -18.59 -2.39 8.77
C ILE A 396 -17.75 -3.38 9.56
N GLU A 397 -18.42 -4.31 10.20
CA GLU A 397 -17.86 -5.39 11.00
C GLU A 397 -17.73 -6.67 10.17
N CYS A 398 -16.55 -6.91 9.60
CA CYS A 398 -16.21 -8.14 8.88
C CYS A 398 -15.84 -9.24 9.89
N ASN A 399 -16.74 -10.21 10.08
CA ASN A 399 -16.56 -11.32 11.02
C ASN A 399 -16.21 -12.60 10.25
N ILE A 400 -14.97 -13.08 10.38
CA ILE A 400 -14.45 -14.19 9.57
C ILE A 400 -14.41 -15.48 10.38
N THR A 401 -15.10 -16.51 9.90
CA THR A 401 -15.07 -17.85 10.53
C THR A 401 -13.76 -18.57 10.24
N GLN A 402 -13.40 -19.56 11.06
CA GLN A 402 -12.21 -20.38 10.78
C GLN A 402 -12.32 -21.17 9.48
N MET A 403 -13.52 -21.67 9.16
CA MET A 403 -13.77 -22.40 7.90
C MET A 403 -13.56 -21.50 6.69
N GLU A 404 -14.09 -20.28 6.75
CA GLU A 404 -13.93 -19.29 5.67
C GLU A 404 -12.46 -18.87 5.50
N LEU A 405 -11.75 -18.60 6.60
CA LEU A 405 -10.33 -18.28 6.56
C LEU A 405 -9.53 -19.41 5.89
N GLN A 406 -9.75 -20.66 6.29
CA GLN A 406 -9.04 -21.81 5.73
C GLN A 406 -9.32 -21.98 4.23
N LEU A 407 -10.58 -21.84 3.82
CA LEU A 407 -11.00 -21.96 2.42
C LEU A 407 -10.28 -20.93 1.54
N TYR A 408 -10.41 -19.64 1.83
CA TYR A 408 -9.83 -18.58 0.99
C TYR A 408 -8.31 -18.52 1.11
N ARG A 409 -7.73 -18.87 2.27
CA ARG A 409 -6.28 -18.98 2.41
C ARG A 409 -5.70 -20.00 1.43
N ALA A 410 -6.28 -21.19 1.37
CA ALA A 410 -5.76 -22.28 0.55
C ALA A 410 -6.07 -22.13 -0.95
N SER A 411 -7.18 -21.48 -1.31
CA SER A 411 -7.68 -21.42 -2.69
C SER A 411 -7.37 -20.13 -3.45
N ARG A 412 -7.13 -19.01 -2.76
CA ARG A 412 -6.95 -17.70 -3.40
C ARG A 412 -5.80 -16.89 -2.82
N ILE A 413 -5.77 -16.71 -1.50
CA ILE A 413 -4.83 -15.80 -0.86
C ILE A 413 -3.39 -16.32 -0.97
N CYS A 414 -3.17 -17.63 -0.94
CA CYS A 414 -1.85 -18.22 -1.15
C CYS A 414 -1.20 -17.80 -2.47
N ASP A 415 -1.98 -17.71 -3.55
CA ASP A 415 -1.51 -17.24 -4.84
C ASP A 415 -1.18 -15.74 -4.79
N LEU A 416 -2.06 -14.92 -4.21
CA LEU A 416 -1.84 -13.48 -4.11
C LEU A 416 -0.61 -13.10 -3.29
N LEU A 417 -0.21 -13.94 -2.33
CA LEU A 417 0.97 -13.76 -1.49
C LEU A 417 2.28 -14.10 -2.22
N HIS A 418 2.26 -15.14 -3.06
CA HIS A 418 3.44 -15.68 -3.74
C HIS A 418 4.17 -14.59 -4.55
N PRO A 419 5.46 -14.31 -4.33
CA PRO A 419 6.47 -15.26 -3.84
C PRO A 419 6.69 -15.27 -2.32
N LEU A 420 5.97 -14.45 -1.57
CA LEU A 420 6.12 -14.41 -0.11
C LEU A 420 5.44 -15.63 0.52
N CYS A 421 6.09 -16.20 1.54
CA CYS A 421 5.68 -17.47 2.12
C CYS A 421 5.80 -17.54 3.66
N THR A 422 6.06 -16.42 4.34
CA THR A 422 6.23 -16.44 5.80
C THR A 422 4.89 -16.45 6.55
N ILE A 423 4.91 -16.83 7.83
CA ILE A 423 3.74 -16.73 8.72
C ILE A 423 3.27 -15.26 8.88
N LEU A 424 4.20 -14.31 8.88
CA LEU A 424 3.88 -12.89 8.92
C LEU A 424 3.11 -12.47 7.65
N ASP A 425 3.59 -12.89 6.48
CA ASP A 425 2.94 -12.59 5.19
C ASP A 425 1.55 -13.21 5.10
N GLU A 426 1.41 -14.47 5.52
CA GLU A 426 0.13 -15.15 5.60
C GLU A 426 -0.87 -14.36 6.46
N SER A 427 -0.48 -14.02 7.69
CA SER A 427 -1.40 -13.43 8.65
C SER A 427 -1.78 -11.99 8.28
N LEU A 428 -0.84 -11.16 7.82
CA LEU A 428 -1.14 -9.82 7.32
C LEU A 428 -1.96 -9.86 6.02
N GLY A 429 -1.57 -10.70 5.07
CA GLY A 429 -2.28 -10.82 3.79
C GLY A 429 -3.70 -11.32 3.96
N CYS A 430 -3.94 -12.31 4.82
CA CYS A 430 -5.29 -12.77 5.10
C CYS A 430 -6.14 -11.68 5.77
N ALA A 431 -5.61 -10.99 6.78
CA ALA A 431 -6.32 -9.88 7.43
C ALA A 431 -6.66 -8.77 6.43
N MET A 432 -5.71 -8.40 5.58
CA MET A 432 -5.87 -7.37 4.56
C MET A 432 -6.91 -7.78 3.51
N TRP A 433 -6.89 -9.03 3.03
CA TRP A 433 -7.82 -9.54 2.01
C TRP A 433 -9.27 -9.52 2.51
N PHE A 434 -9.51 -10.06 3.70
CA PHE A 434 -10.86 -10.07 4.27
C PHE A 434 -11.37 -8.66 4.60
N ALA A 435 -10.47 -7.75 5.01
CA ALA A 435 -10.82 -6.36 5.23
C ALA A 435 -11.14 -5.65 3.89
N SER A 436 -10.31 -5.79 2.86
CA SER A 436 -10.52 -5.14 1.56
C SER A 436 -11.75 -5.66 0.82
N ARG A 437 -12.14 -6.92 1.02
CA ARG A 437 -13.42 -7.46 0.57
C ARG A 437 -14.61 -6.62 1.04
N ALA A 438 -14.52 -6.05 2.25
CA ALA A 438 -15.50 -5.13 2.84
C ALA A 438 -16.95 -5.64 2.85
N LYS A 439 -17.10 -6.91 3.22
CA LYS A 439 -18.39 -7.59 3.37
C LYS A 439 -18.55 -8.00 4.83
N GLY A 440 -19.59 -7.49 5.47
CA GLY A 440 -19.83 -7.69 6.89
C GLY A 440 -21.21 -7.22 7.32
N VAL A 441 -21.31 -6.76 8.56
CA VAL A 441 -22.53 -6.17 9.12
C VAL A 441 -22.29 -4.73 9.56
N LEU A 442 -23.27 -3.85 9.38
CA LEU A 442 -23.20 -2.47 9.87
C LEU A 442 -23.37 -2.44 11.38
N TYR A 443 -22.51 -1.74 12.08
CA TYR A 443 -22.68 -1.46 13.51
C TYR A 443 -23.26 -0.06 13.73
N PRO A 444 -24.22 0.12 14.66
CA PRO A 444 -24.80 -0.87 15.58
C PRO A 444 -26.03 -1.63 15.05
N VAL A 445 -26.48 -1.35 13.82
CA VAL A 445 -27.78 -1.79 13.29
C VAL A 445 -27.84 -3.30 12.95
N ASN A 446 -26.69 -3.94 12.76
CA ASN A 446 -26.47 -5.35 12.39
C ASN A 446 -27.09 -5.78 11.05
N GLU A 447 -27.20 -4.87 10.09
CA GLU A 447 -27.62 -5.19 8.72
C GLU A 447 -26.44 -5.68 7.88
N ILE A 448 -26.68 -6.70 7.04
CA ILE A 448 -25.67 -7.19 6.11
C ILE A 448 -25.34 -6.08 5.10
N TYR A 449 -24.05 -5.82 4.92
CA TYR A 449 -23.59 -4.77 4.03
C TYR A 449 -22.33 -5.20 3.30
N GLU A 450 -22.32 -4.97 1.99
CA GLU A 450 -21.16 -5.11 1.13
C GLU A 450 -20.84 -3.72 0.57
N SER A 451 -19.66 -3.21 0.92
CA SER A 451 -19.25 -1.88 0.53
C SER A 451 -19.08 -1.79 -1.00
N PRO A 452 -19.75 -0.82 -1.66
CA PRO A 452 -19.56 -0.58 -3.08
C PRO A 452 -18.34 0.31 -3.37
N CYS A 453 -17.52 0.62 -2.34
CA CYS A 453 -16.35 1.48 -2.50
C CYS A 453 -15.35 0.87 -3.50
N ARG A 454 -14.71 1.73 -4.28
CA ARG A 454 -13.64 1.32 -5.23
C ARG A 454 -12.25 1.73 -4.73
N ILE A 455 -12.19 2.63 -3.75
CA ILE A 455 -10.94 3.16 -3.19
C ILE A 455 -10.89 2.87 -1.69
N LEU A 456 -9.75 2.39 -1.23
CA LEU A 456 -9.45 2.16 0.18
C LEU A 456 -8.27 3.03 0.63
N LEU A 457 -8.50 3.91 1.60
CA LEU A 457 -7.42 4.63 2.27
C LEU A 457 -6.79 3.71 3.33
N LEU A 458 -5.47 3.52 3.25
CA LEU A 458 -4.72 2.67 4.17
C LEU A 458 -3.70 3.49 4.98
N GLY A 459 -3.56 3.16 6.26
CA GLY A 459 -2.59 3.79 7.18
C GLY A 459 -1.15 3.29 7.06
N ILE A 460 -0.79 2.61 5.96
CA ILE A 460 0.54 2.02 5.75
C ILE A 460 1.59 3.13 5.61
N GLY A 461 2.76 2.95 6.23
CA GLY A 461 3.85 3.93 6.24
C GLY A 461 3.92 4.78 7.51
N ALA A 462 2.83 4.87 8.27
CA ALA A 462 2.78 5.70 9.48
C ALA A 462 3.73 5.20 10.60
N ASP A 463 3.87 3.87 10.76
CA ASP A 463 4.77 3.31 11.77
C ASP A 463 6.25 3.54 11.45
N GLU A 464 6.63 3.36 10.18
CA GLU A 464 7.98 3.57 9.66
C GLU A 464 8.36 5.05 9.68
N LEU A 465 7.41 5.93 9.32
CA LEU A 465 7.63 7.38 9.29
C LEU A 465 7.54 8.05 10.66
N PHE A 466 6.81 7.52 11.64
CA PHE A 466 6.62 8.20 12.92
C PHE A 466 7.04 7.37 14.13
N GLY A 467 7.83 6.32 13.95
CA GLY A 467 8.40 5.58 15.07
C GLY A 467 7.33 4.85 15.90
N GLY A 468 6.50 4.03 15.26
CA GLY A 468 5.35 3.37 15.89
C GLY A 468 5.57 1.98 16.50
N TYR A 469 6.61 1.27 16.07
CA TYR A 469 6.87 -0.09 16.55
C TYR A 469 7.48 -0.12 17.95
N MET A 470 7.09 -1.13 18.75
CA MET A 470 7.69 -1.37 20.08
C MET A 470 9.20 -1.55 20.02
N ARG A 471 9.73 -2.12 18.92
CA ARG A 471 11.18 -2.24 18.71
C ARG A 471 11.90 -0.91 18.68
N HIS A 472 11.26 0.19 18.24
CA HIS A 472 11.86 1.52 18.27
C HIS A 472 12.16 1.99 19.70
N ARG A 473 11.23 1.73 20.62
CA ARG A 473 11.44 1.96 22.06
C ARG A 473 12.61 1.14 22.59
N THR A 474 12.65 -0.14 22.25
CA THR A 474 13.71 -1.06 22.68
C THR A 474 15.08 -0.63 22.13
N ILE A 475 15.15 -0.24 20.86
CA ILE A 475 16.37 0.26 20.23
C ILE A 475 16.82 1.56 20.90
N LEU A 476 15.92 2.54 21.08
CA LEU A 476 16.27 3.79 21.74
C LEU A 476 16.81 3.56 23.15
N LYS A 477 16.14 2.70 23.92
CA LYS A 477 16.52 2.39 25.30
C LYS A 477 17.91 1.75 25.40
N HIS A 478 18.27 0.87 24.47
CA HIS A 478 19.49 0.06 24.59
C HIS A 478 20.66 0.52 23.70
N LYS A 479 20.37 1.19 22.58
CA LYS A 479 21.34 1.57 21.55
C LYS A 479 21.34 3.07 21.22
N GLY A 480 20.43 3.85 21.79
CA GLY A 480 20.37 5.31 21.60
C GLY A 480 19.78 5.77 20.27
N TRP A 481 19.86 7.08 20.03
CA TRP A 481 19.23 7.75 18.88
C TRP A 481 19.82 7.36 17.53
N ASP A 482 21.14 7.24 17.41
CA ASP A 482 21.81 6.83 16.17
C ASP A 482 21.25 5.50 15.63
N ALA A 483 21.11 4.50 16.50
CA ALA A 483 20.57 3.21 16.12
C ALA A 483 19.08 3.28 15.75
N LEU A 484 18.30 4.14 16.42
CA LEU A 484 16.90 4.35 16.06
C LEU A 484 16.76 5.02 14.69
N ILE A 485 17.59 6.02 14.37
CA ILE A 485 17.63 6.69 13.07
C ILE A 485 17.89 5.67 11.96
N GLN A 486 18.93 4.85 12.15
CA GLN A 486 19.29 3.80 11.21
C GLN A 486 18.14 2.82 11.00
N GLU A 487 17.49 2.36 12.07
CA GLU A 487 16.34 1.45 11.97
C GLU A 487 15.18 2.08 11.19
N LEU A 488 14.79 3.33 11.50
CA LEU A 488 13.70 4.02 10.80
C LEU A 488 13.99 4.16 9.29
N ASN A 489 15.22 4.49 8.93
CA ASN A 489 15.64 4.58 7.54
C ASN A 489 15.63 3.21 6.84
N VAL A 490 16.16 2.18 7.49
CA VAL A 490 16.16 0.81 6.96
C VAL A 490 14.74 0.30 6.74
N GLU A 491 13.82 0.56 7.68
CA GLU A 491 12.42 0.16 7.55
C GLU A 491 11.72 0.84 6.37
N LEU A 492 11.89 2.16 6.24
CA LEU A 492 11.30 2.91 5.14
C LEU A 492 11.85 2.42 3.78
N THR A 493 13.15 2.13 3.68
CA THR A 493 13.70 1.60 2.42
C THR A 493 13.21 0.19 2.10
N ARG A 494 12.86 -0.63 3.10
CA ARG A 494 12.40 -2.03 2.94
C ARG A 494 10.88 -2.18 2.82
N ILE A 495 10.14 -1.07 2.91
CA ILE A 495 8.67 -1.10 2.92
C ILE A 495 8.08 -1.71 1.64
N SER A 496 8.75 -1.48 0.50
CA SER A 496 8.38 -2.01 -0.82
C SER A 496 8.32 -3.54 -0.87
N GLU A 497 9.32 -4.18 -0.26
CA GLU A 497 9.52 -5.63 -0.22
C GLU A 497 8.64 -6.29 0.85
N ARG A 498 8.48 -5.65 2.01
CA ARG A 498 7.81 -6.25 3.18
C ARG A 498 6.30 -6.05 3.21
N ASN A 499 5.80 -4.98 2.62
CA ASN A 499 4.41 -4.58 2.76
C ASN A 499 3.77 -4.32 1.41
N LEU A 500 4.31 -3.38 0.63
CA LEU A 500 3.55 -2.74 -0.45
C LEU A 500 3.19 -3.69 -1.60
N GLY A 501 4.14 -4.49 -2.09
CA GLY A 501 3.86 -5.43 -3.19
C GLY A 501 2.82 -6.50 -2.82
N ARG A 502 2.92 -7.07 -1.62
CA ARG A 502 1.93 -8.02 -1.07
C ARG A 502 0.56 -7.35 -0.93
N ASP A 503 0.52 -6.21 -0.25
CA ASP A 503 -0.74 -5.56 0.12
C ASP A 503 -1.47 -5.02 -1.13
N ASP A 504 -0.75 -4.57 -2.15
CA ASP A 504 -1.30 -4.19 -3.46
C ASP A 504 -2.00 -5.37 -4.14
N ARG A 505 -1.38 -6.56 -4.17
CA ARG A 505 -1.98 -7.77 -4.76
C ARG A 505 -3.23 -8.22 -4.02
N ILE A 506 -3.17 -8.17 -2.69
CA ILE A 506 -4.27 -8.55 -1.82
C ILE A 506 -5.47 -7.61 -1.96
N VAL A 507 -5.26 -6.30 -1.96
CA VAL A 507 -6.37 -5.34 -2.07
C VAL A 507 -6.97 -5.35 -3.48
N SER A 508 -6.11 -5.43 -4.50
CA SER A 508 -6.55 -5.34 -5.89
C SER A 508 -7.42 -6.52 -6.32
N ASP A 509 -7.28 -7.70 -5.71
CA ASP A 509 -8.12 -8.88 -5.99
C ASP A 509 -9.63 -8.63 -5.86
N HIS A 510 -10.04 -7.59 -5.12
CA HIS A 510 -11.44 -7.20 -4.99
C HIS A 510 -11.91 -6.11 -5.97
N GLY A 511 -11.09 -5.78 -6.98
CA GLY A 511 -11.35 -4.67 -7.90
C GLY A 511 -11.37 -3.31 -7.18
N LYS A 512 -10.50 -3.16 -6.17
CA LYS A 512 -10.35 -1.94 -5.37
C LYS A 512 -8.92 -1.46 -5.41
N GLN A 513 -8.73 -0.15 -5.37
CA GLN A 513 -7.42 0.45 -5.30
C GLN A 513 -7.08 0.88 -3.88
N SER A 514 -5.93 0.45 -3.37
CA SER A 514 -5.33 1.01 -2.17
C SER A 514 -4.73 2.39 -2.47
N ARG A 515 -4.99 3.37 -1.61
CA ARG A 515 -4.33 4.67 -1.64
C ARG A 515 -3.68 4.91 -0.30
N LEU A 516 -2.42 5.36 -0.32
CA LEU A 516 -1.53 5.39 0.83
C LEU A 516 -1.15 6.86 1.15
N PRO A 517 -1.96 7.61 1.91
CA PRO A 517 -1.70 9.03 2.12
C PRO A 517 -0.40 9.32 2.88
N TYR A 518 0.02 8.40 3.76
CA TYR A 518 1.28 8.53 4.49
C TYR A 518 2.52 8.33 3.60
N LEU A 519 2.37 7.70 2.43
CA LEU A 519 3.46 7.51 1.46
C LEU A 519 3.33 8.46 0.26
N ASP A 520 2.81 9.66 0.53
CA ASP A 520 2.89 10.79 -0.37
C ASP A 520 4.32 11.35 -0.40
N GLU A 521 4.82 11.66 -1.59
CA GLU A 521 6.19 12.09 -1.83
C GLU A 521 6.53 13.35 -1.01
N ASN A 522 5.62 14.31 -0.94
CA ASN A 522 5.84 15.54 -0.19
C ASN A 522 5.81 15.31 1.32
N LEU A 523 4.92 14.42 1.79
CA LEU A 523 4.84 14.03 3.20
C LEU A 523 6.09 13.26 3.64
N VAL A 524 6.49 12.24 2.87
CA VAL A 524 7.69 11.44 3.14
C VAL A 524 8.92 12.33 3.17
N LYS A 525 9.06 13.20 2.15
CA LYS A 525 10.15 14.18 2.10
C LYS A 525 10.16 15.06 3.34
N TYR A 526 9.05 15.68 3.72
CA TYR A 526 8.97 16.51 4.92
C TYR A 526 9.39 15.73 6.18
N VAL A 527 8.78 14.57 6.42
CA VAL A 527 9.05 13.77 7.63
C VAL A 527 10.49 13.28 7.71
N GLN A 528 11.11 12.94 6.57
CA GLN A 528 12.53 12.58 6.53
C GLN A 528 13.48 13.74 6.88
N HIS A 529 13.04 14.99 6.76
CA HIS A 529 13.83 16.17 7.18
C HIS A 529 13.57 16.57 8.65
N ILE A 530 12.55 16.00 9.31
CA ILE A 530 12.29 16.23 10.72
C ILE A 530 13.19 15.34 11.57
N LYS A 531 13.79 15.91 12.63
CA LYS A 531 14.58 15.17 13.61
C LYS A 531 13.74 14.05 14.24
N PRO A 532 14.29 12.85 14.48
CA PRO A 532 13.53 11.70 14.98
C PRO A 532 12.77 11.95 16.28
N TRP A 533 13.35 12.73 17.21
CA TRP A 533 12.72 13.06 18.50
C TRP A 533 11.49 13.97 18.39
N ASP A 534 11.39 14.74 17.31
CA ASP A 534 10.20 15.53 17.01
C ASP A 534 9.10 14.70 16.32
N ARG A 535 9.45 13.52 15.78
CA ARG A 535 8.51 12.55 15.18
C ARG A 535 7.96 11.60 16.24
N CYS A 536 8.86 11.08 17.08
CA CYS A 536 8.58 10.12 18.14
C CYS A 536 9.53 10.31 19.32
N TYR A 537 9.02 10.11 20.53
CA TYR A 537 9.82 10.18 21.75
C TYR A 537 9.49 9.02 22.68
N PRO A 538 9.76 7.76 22.30
CA PRO A 538 9.32 6.58 23.04
C PRO A 538 10.21 6.26 24.26
N THR A 539 10.42 7.23 25.14
CA THR A 539 11.25 7.11 26.36
C THR A 539 10.45 6.55 27.54
N GLU A 540 11.10 6.28 28.68
CA GLU A 540 10.39 5.84 29.90
C GLU A 540 9.42 6.90 30.43
N LYS A 541 9.74 8.18 30.23
CA LYS A 541 8.88 9.32 30.58
C LYS A 541 7.62 9.40 29.72
N MET A 542 7.68 8.92 28.48
CA MET A 542 6.54 8.87 27.55
C MET A 542 6.18 7.43 27.20
N PRO A 543 5.29 6.79 27.98
CA PRO A 543 4.92 5.38 27.81
C PRO A 543 4.21 5.09 26.48
N SER A 544 3.90 3.81 26.24
CA SER A 544 3.16 3.40 25.04
C SER A 544 1.77 4.04 25.02
N GLY A 545 1.39 4.59 23.87
CA GLY A 545 0.18 5.41 23.77
C GLY A 545 0.47 6.92 23.85
N LEU A 546 1.72 7.32 24.09
CA LEU A 546 2.12 8.73 24.17
C LEU A 546 3.37 9.03 23.35
N GLY A 547 4.49 8.36 23.65
CA GLY A 547 5.78 8.69 23.03
C GLY A 547 5.96 8.14 21.61
N ASP A 548 5.39 6.98 21.32
CA ASP A 548 5.36 6.42 19.96
C ASP A 548 4.45 7.25 19.05
N LYS A 549 4.87 7.55 17.82
CA LYS A 549 4.09 8.40 16.89
C LYS A 549 3.67 9.75 17.48
N LEU A 550 4.51 10.34 18.34
CA LEU A 550 4.17 11.57 19.08
C LEU A 550 3.57 12.66 18.18
N LEU A 551 4.17 12.93 17.03
CA LEU A 551 3.68 13.97 16.11
C LEU A 551 2.28 13.67 15.56
N LEU A 552 1.97 12.40 15.26
CA LEU A 552 0.62 12.00 14.85
C LEU A 552 -0.39 12.04 16.01
N ARG A 553 0.05 11.77 17.25
CA ARG A 553 -0.82 11.88 18.43
C ARG A 553 -1.20 13.33 18.73
N LEU A 554 -0.23 14.25 18.59
CA LEU A 554 -0.48 15.69 18.66
C LEU A 554 -1.46 16.15 17.57
N LEU A 555 -1.28 15.67 16.33
CA LEU A 555 -2.22 15.91 15.24
C LEU A 555 -3.63 15.37 15.56
N ALA A 556 -3.74 14.13 16.05
CA ALA A 556 -5.03 13.56 16.42
C ALA A 556 -5.73 14.34 17.55
N CYS A 557 -4.97 14.76 18.56
CA CYS A 557 -5.44 15.63 19.63
C CYS A 557 -6.00 16.95 19.07
N LYS A 558 -5.29 17.56 18.13
CA LYS A 558 -5.70 18.80 17.46
C LYS A 558 -6.95 18.65 16.60
N ILE A 559 -7.14 17.50 15.94
CA ILE A 559 -8.38 17.15 15.22
C ILE A 559 -9.58 17.02 16.18
N GLY A 560 -9.34 16.74 17.46
CA GLY A 560 -10.38 16.59 18.49
C GLY A 560 -10.52 15.16 19.02
N PHE A 561 -9.65 14.24 18.63
CA PHE A 561 -9.58 12.92 19.25
C PHE A 561 -8.98 13.01 20.66
N GLN A 562 -9.57 12.29 21.60
CA GLN A 562 -9.13 12.21 22.99
C GLN A 562 -8.62 10.81 23.30
N CYS A 563 -9.49 9.79 23.23
CA CYS A 563 -9.08 8.42 23.54
C CYS A 563 -8.19 7.86 22.44
N THR A 564 -8.56 8.11 21.18
CA THR A 564 -7.86 7.60 20.00
C THR A 564 -6.41 8.11 19.91
N ALA A 565 -6.18 9.37 20.30
CA ALA A 565 -4.84 9.96 20.37
C ALA A 565 -3.91 9.21 21.35
N ASN A 566 -4.47 8.44 22.28
CA ASN A 566 -3.75 7.79 23.37
C ASN A 566 -3.70 6.25 23.24
N PHE A 567 -4.33 5.67 22.22
CA PHE A 567 -4.33 4.20 22.08
C PHE A 567 -2.92 3.67 21.83
N PRO A 568 -2.48 2.63 22.57
CA PRO A 568 -1.19 2.01 22.34
C PRO A 568 -1.20 1.28 21.01
N LYS A 569 -0.07 1.32 20.29
CA LYS A 569 0.05 0.64 19.02
C LYS A 569 -0.12 -0.87 19.16
N ARG A 570 -0.93 -1.46 18.27
CA ARG A 570 -1.09 -2.91 18.12
C ARG A 570 -0.89 -3.28 16.66
N ALA A 571 -0.14 -4.35 16.37
CA ALA A 571 0.00 -4.80 14.98
C ALA A 571 -1.31 -5.42 14.50
N PHE A 572 -1.67 -5.14 13.25
CA PHE A 572 -2.96 -5.50 12.65
C PHE A 572 -3.32 -6.99 12.78
N GLN A 573 -2.36 -7.90 12.60
CA GLN A 573 -2.58 -9.34 12.73
C GLN A 573 -2.91 -9.81 14.16
N PHE A 574 -2.38 -9.12 15.18
CA PHE A 574 -2.66 -9.42 16.59
C PHE A 574 -3.94 -8.73 17.05
N GLY A 575 -4.19 -7.54 16.51
CA GLY A 575 -5.38 -6.73 16.78
C GLY A 575 -6.68 -7.38 16.31
N SER A 576 -6.66 -7.94 15.10
CA SER A 576 -7.76 -8.72 14.49
C SER A 576 -7.86 -10.16 15.00
N ARG A 577 -6.85 -10.64 15.74
CA ARG A 577 -6.67 -12.02 16.25
C ARG A 577 -6.52 -13.11 15.18
N ILE A 578 -5.99 -12.79 14.01
CA ILE A 578 -5.59 -13.84 13.05
C ILE A 578 -4.28 -14.52 13.46
N ALA A 579 -3.32 -13.77 14.00
CA ALA A 579 -2.00 -14.30 14.31
C ALA A 579 -1.99 -15.11 15.61
N ASN A 580 -1.23 -16.21 15.60
CA ASN A 580 -0.92 -16.98 16.78
C ASN A 580 0.38 -16.46 17.41
N GLY A 581 0.31 -15.87 18.60
CA GLY A 581 1.48 -15.31 19.28
C GLY A 581 2.57 -16.32 19.69
N LYS A 582 2.35 -17.62 19.46
CA LYS A 582 3.36 -18.68 19.67
C LYS A 582 4.19 -18.98 18.43
N GLU A 583 3.80 -18.47 17.26
CA GLU A 583 4.50 -18.69 16.00
C GLU A 583 5.52 -17.58 15.77
N ASN A 584 6.66 -17.93 15.19
CA ASN A 584 7.63 -16.94 14.72
C ASN A 584 7.22 -16.46 13.33
N GLY A 585 7.00 -15.16 13.18
CA GLY A 585 6.52 -14.57 11.93
C GLY A 585 7.45 -14.78 10.73
N ASN A 586 8.74 -15.01 10.96
CA ASN A 586 9.73 -15.21 9.89
C ASN A 586 9.80 -16.67 9.40
N ASP A 587 9.15 -17.62 10.09
CA ASP A 587 9.14 -19.01 9.66
C ASP A 587 8.29 -19.17 8.39
N VAL A 588 8.63 -20.14 7.55
CA VAL A 588 7.83 -20.51 6.38
C VAL A 588 6.48 -21.04 6.84
N SER A 589 5.40 -20.51 6.28
CA SER A 589 4.06 -21.00 6.58
C SER A 589 3.77 -22.29 5.84
N ASN A 590 3.52 -23.36 6.59
CA ASN A 590 3.05 -24.64 6.06
C ASN A 590 1.59 -24.61 5.57
N ARG A 591 0.94 -23.43 5.59
CA ARG A 591 -0.48 -23.25 5.28
C ARG A 591 -0.72 -22.56 3.94
N LEU A 592 0.34 -22.16 3.24
CA LEU A 592 0.33 -21.47 1.94
C LEU A 592 0.54 -22.43 0.77
#